data_AF-A0A151KTV9-F1
#
_entry.id   AF-A0A151KTV9-F1
#
_cell.length_a   1.000
_cell.length_b   1.000
_cell.length_c   1.000
_cell.angle_alpha   90.00
_cell.angle_beta   90.00
_cell.angle_gamma   90.00
#
_symmetry.space_group_name_H-M   'P 1'
#
loop_
_entity.id
_entity.type
_entity.pdbx_description
1 polymer ?
#
loop_
_entity_poly.entity_id
_entity_poly.type
_entity_poly.pdbx_seq_one_letter_code
_entity_poly.pdbx_strand_id
1 'polypeptide(L)'
;MKRILSFTLIAAIQGCANEPSVSQPISSGLYCVGSTALSGELSDKFISVQDESLLSQAIGEPLQGKLCQGSVYESTQDVIIYRAWNSTNPKSQLGQWWSFELPSGYTADYRKNFEICYQWSPLDKLAKCTLKAGTKVVVGNGQSAKCSEYLSYPVSEKQQVFISEAASVVENCQVYDSVMSWE
;
A
#
# COMPACT_ATOMS: atom_id res chain seq x y z
N MET A 1 -84.18 28.93 29.87
CA MET A 1 -83.14 29.79 30.47
C MET A 1 -82.17 28.91 31.24
N LYS A 2 -80.86 29.25 31.22
CA LYS A 2 -79.69 28.56 31.82
C LYS A 2 -79.22 27.32 31.04
N ARG A 3 -78.19 27.38 30.18
CA ARG A 3 -76.73 27.64 30.34
C ARG A 3 -75.99 26.52 31.07
N ILE A 4 -74.81 26.17 30.49
CA ILE A 4 -73.60 25.58 31.10
C ILE A 4 -73.60 24.02 31.09
N LEU A 5 -72.57 23.26 30.67
CA LEU A 5 -71.15 23.50 30.41
C LEU A 5 -70.64 22.43 29.40
N SER A 6 -69.89 22.86 28.40
CA SER A 6 -69.13 22.00 27.48
C SER A 6 -67.94 21.37 28.20
N PHE A 7 -67.75 20.05 28.07
CA PHE A 7 -66.48 19.38 28.35
C PHE A 7 -65.98 18.72 27.07
N THR A 8 -65.09 19.43 26.37
CA THR A 8 -64.39 18.90 25.20
C THR A 8 -63.16 18.15 25.68
N LEU A 9 -63.19 16.83 25.57
CA LEU A 9 -62.07 15.94 25.86
C LEU A 9 -61.07 16.04 24.70
N ILE A 10 -59.93 16.71 24.92
CA ILE A 10 -58.83 16.78 23.95
C ILE A 10 -58.01 15.50 24.11
N ALA A 11 -58.17 14.57 23.17
CA ALA A 11 -57.27 13.43 23.02
C ALA A 11 -55.97 13.91 22.34
N ALA A 12 -54.90 14.08 23.10
CA ALA A 12 -53.57 14.35 22.57
C ALA A 12 -52.99 13.06 21.99
N ILE A 13 -53.05 12.93 20.67
CA ILE A 13 -52.38 11.88 19.91
C ILE A 13 -50.89 12.24 19.92
N GLN A 14 -50.09 11.62 20.78
CA GLN A 14 -48.63 11.71 20.67
C GLN A 14 -48.19 10.85 19.49
N GLY A 15 -48.04 11.48 18.33
CA GLY A 15 -47.30 10.89 17.22
C GLY A 15 -45.81 10.98 17.55
N CYS A 16 -45.19 9.84 17.84
CA CYS A 16 -43.74 9.72 17.75
C CYS A 16 -43.37 9.93 16.28
N ALA A 17 -42.91 11.13 15.93
CA ALA A 17 -42.15 11.31 14.70
C ALA A 17 -40.83 10.53 14.90
N ASN A 18 -40.80 9.30 14.40
CA ASN A 18 -39.52 8.65 14.13
C ASN A 18 -38.87 9.48 13.02
N GLU A 19 -37.98 10.40 13.41
CA GLU A 19 -36.97 10.88 12.48
C GLU A 19 -36.26 9.63 11.95
N PRO A 20 -36.22 9.41 10.62
CA PRO A 20 -35.26 8.47 10.11
C PRO A 20 -33.91 9.06 10.50
N SER A 21 -33.25 8.45 11.48
CA SER A 21 -31.82 8.58 11.63
C SER A 21 -31.27 8.15 10.28
N VAL A 22 -30.93 9.14 9.44
CA VAL A 22 -30.07 8.92 8.29
C VAL A 22 -28.81 8.37 8.92
N SER A 23 -28.72 7.03 8.93
CA SER A 23 -27.48 6.33 9.21
C SER A 23 -26.52 6.94 8.21
N GLN A 24 -25.66 7.83 8.72
CA GLN A 24 -24.53 8.30 7.96
C GLN A 24 -23.86 7.03 7.43
N PRO A 25 -23.60 6.94 6.12
CA PRO A 25 -22.81 5.84 5.63
C PRO A 25 -21.52 5.88 6.46
N ILE A 26 -21.24 4.81 7.18
CA ILE A 26 -19.93 4.58 7.78
C ILE A 26 -18.99 4.58 6.58
N SER A 27 -18.39 5.73 6.30
CA SER A 27 -17.35 5.87 5.30
C SER A 27 -16.12 5.19 5.90
N SER A 28 -16.09 3.85 5.86
CA SER A 28 -14.85 3.09 6.00
C SER A 28 -14.12 3.11 4.65
N GLY A 29 -13.90 4.32 4.13
CA GLY A 29 -12.99 4.55 3.01
C GLY A 29 -11.58 4.51 3.56
N LEU A 30 -10.85 3.42 3.32
CA LEU A 30 -9.40 3.40 3.49
C LEU A 30 -8.82 4.29 2.37
N TYR A 31 -8.68 5.59 2.65
CA TYR A 31 -7.96 6.50 1.79
C TYR A 31 -6.49 6.09 1.77
N CYS A 32 -5.89 5.98 0.58
CA CYS A 32 -4.45 5.77 0.47
C CYS A 32 -3.70 6.91 1.18
N VAL A 33 -2.60 6.57 1.84
CA VAL A 33 -1.78 7.52 2.60
C VAL A 33 -0.42 7.70 1.94
N GLY A 34 0.20 8.85 2.18
CA GLY A 34 1.48 9.21 1.58
C GLY A 34 1.36 9.80 0.18
N SER A 35 2.47 9.81 -0.54
CA SER A 35 2.59 10.40 -1.87
C SER A 35 3.25 9.42 -2.85
N THR A 36 2.84 9.46 -4.11
CA THR A 36 3.49 8.76 -5.22
C THR A 36 4.61 9.58 -5.85
N ALA A 37 4.71 10.87 -5.52
CA ALA A 37 5.70 11.77 -6.10
C ALA A 37 7.12 11.38 -5.66
N LEU A 38 8.03 11.25 -6.63
CA LEU A 38 9.45 11.12 -6.37
C LEU A 38 10.03 12.46 -5.90
N SER A 39 10.96 12.40 -4.94
CA SER A 39 11.61 13.57 -4.36
C SER A 39 13.13 13.38 -4.27
N GLY A 40 13.85 14.47 -3.99
CA GLY A 40 15.32 14.44 -3.87
C GLY A 40 16.00 13.99 -5.16
N GLU A 41 17.04 13.18 -5.06
CA GLU A 41 17.79 12.71 -6.23
C GLU A 41 16.96 11.86 -7.22
N LEU A 42 15.84 11.28 -6.77
CA LEU A 42 14.99 10.47 -7.64
C LEU A 42 14.19 11.33 -8.63
N SER A 43 13.83 12.57 -8.29
CA SER A 43 13.08 13.43 -9.21
C SER A 43 13.86 13.78 -10.48
N ASP A 44 15.19 13.78 -10.41
CA ASP A 44 16.06 14.09 -11.55
C ASP A 44 16.39 12.85 -12.41
N LYS A 45 16.10 11.65 -11.88
CA LYS A 45 16.39 10.36 -12.51
C LYS A 45 15.17 9.71 -13.13
N PHE A 46 13.99 10.34 -13.03
CA PHE A 46 12.74 9.79 -13.52
C PHE A 46 11.86 10.87 -14.15
N ILE A 47 11.12 10.48 -15.18
CA ILE A 47 10.05 11.28 -15.75
C ILE A 47 8.71 10.58 -15.55
N SER A 48 7.67 11.34 -15.23
CA SER A 48 6.31 10.79 -15.13
C SER A 48 5.80 10.44 -16.52
N VAL A 49 5.25 9.24 -16.68
CA VAL A 49 4.65 8.76 -17.92
C VAL A 49 3.27 8.16 -17.64
N GLN A 50 2.47 7.94 -18.69
CA GLN A 50 1.19 7.24 -18.58
C GLN A 50 1.32 5.82 -19.11
N ASP A 51 0.89 4.85 -18.31
CA ASP A 51 0.83 3.44 -18.68
C ASP A 51 -0.19 2.71 -17.79
N GLU A 52 -1.47 2.78 -18.16
CA GLU A 52 -2.56 2.21 -17.35
C GLU A 52 -2.47 0.69 -17.22
N SER A 53 -1.92 0.01 -18.24
CA SER A 53 -1.73 -1.43 -18.22
C SER A 53 -0.66 -1.83 -17.20
N LEU A 54 0.45 -1.10 -17.13
CA LEU A 54 1.46 -1.34 -16.09
C LEU A 54 0.94 -0.96 -14.70
N LEU A 55 0.26 0.19 -14.56
CA LEU A 55 -0.29 0.65 -13.29
C LEU A 55 -1.29 -0.36 -12.69
N SER A 56 -2.22 -0.86 -13.50
CA SER A 56 -3.26 -1.80 -13.04
C SER A 56 -2.71 -3.13 -12.53
N GLN A 57 -1.51 -3.54 -12.95
CA GLN A 57 -0.85 -4.74 -12.41
C GLN A 57 -0.42 -4.55 -10.94
N ALA A 58 0.02 -3.32 -10.61
CA ALA A 58 0.57 -2.96 -9.32
C ALA A 58 -0.49 -2.61 -8.27
N ILE A 59 -1.63 -2.04 -8.69
CA ILE A 59 -2.74 -1.70 -7.77
C ILE A 59 -3.44 -2.97 -7.26
N GLY A 60 -3.86 -2.95 -6.00
CA GLY A 60 -4.68 -4.00 -5.43
C GLY A 60 -5.78 -3.50 -4.50
N GLU A 61 -6.77 -4.38 -4.33
CA GLU A 61 -7.85 -4.19 -3.38
C GLU A 61 -7.35 -4.31 -1.94
N PRO A 62 -8.10 -3.79 -0.95
CA PRO A 62 -7.78 -3.97 0.46
C PRO A 62 -7.42 -5.42 0.81
N LEU A 63 -6.42 -5.56 1.68
CA LEU A 63 -5.88 -6.82 2.18
C LEU A 63 -5.05 -7.67 1.19
N GLN A 64 -4.78 -7.18 -0.03
CA GLN A 64 -3.97 -7.91 -1.03
C GLN A 64 -2.45 -7.70 -0.96
N GLY A 65 -1.95 -6.73 -0.18
CA GLY A 65 -0.49 -6.46 -0.09
C GLY A 65 0.16 -5.98 -1.38
N LYS A 66 -0.57 -5.13 -2.12
CA LYS A 66 -0.17 -4.48 -3.38
C LYS A 66 0.02 -2.97 -3.15
N LEU A 67 0.00 -2.15 -4.19
CA LEU A 67 -0.12 -0.69 -4.04
C LEU A 67 -1.57 -0.26 -3.83
N CYS A 68 -1.80 0.71 -2.95
CA CYS A 68 -3.08 1.39 -2.78
C CYS A 68 -3.28 2.44 -3.87
N GLN A 69 -2.23 3.21 -4.14
CA GLN A 69 -2.14 4.22 -5.19
C GLN A 69 -0.76 4.15 -5.84
N GLY A 70 -0.63 4.59 -7.09
CA GLY A 70 0.64 4.57 -7.80
C GLY A 70 0.70 5.55 -8.97
N SER A 71 1.91 5.88 -9.38
CA SER A 71 2.19 6.65 -10.58
C SER A 71 3.30 5.97 -11.37
N VAL A 72 3.21 6.05 -12.70
CA VAL A 72 4.20 5.40 -13.58
C VAL A 72 5.31 6.39 -13.88
N TYR A 73 6.54 5.91 -13.73
CA TYR A 73 7.75 6.65 -14.02
C TYR A 73 8.64 5.86 -14.98
N GLU A 74 9.35 6.57 -15.85
CA GLU A 74 10.42 6.01 -16.66
C GLU A 74 11.75 6.58 -16.19
N SER A 75 12.72 5.70 -15.87
CA SER A 75 14.05 6.11 -15.43
C SER A 75 14.81 6.77 -16.59
N THR A 76 15.38 7.95 -16.39
CA THR A 76 16.22 8.64 -17.38
C THR A 76 17.70 8.26 -17.26
N GLN A 77 18.07 7.63 -16.14
CA GLN A 77 19.42 7.22 -15.79
C GLN A 77 19.35 5.87 -15.08
N ASP A 78 20.49 5.22 -14.89
CA ASP A 78 20.58 4.02 -14.08
C ASP A 78 20.34 4.34 -12.59
N VAL A 79 19.60 3.47 -11.90
CA VAL A 79 19.18 3.69 -10.50
C VAL A 79 19.44 2.47 -9.65
N ILE A 80 20.02 2.66 -8.46
CA ILE A 80 20.18 1.55 -7.50
C ILE A 80 18.83 1.25 -6.83
N ILE A 81 18.46 -0.02 -6.82
CA ILE A 81 17.25 -0.53 -6.17
C ILE A 81 17.57 -1.75 -5.31
N TYR A 82 16.71 -1.98 -4.32
CA TYR A 82 16.87 -3.01 -3.31
C TYR A 82 15.63 -3.90 -3.25
N ARG A 83 15.82 -5.17 -2.92
CA ARG A 83 14.73 -6.11 -2.71
C ARG A 83 15.09 -7.11 -1.63
N ALA A 84 14.29 -7.14 -0.58
CA ALA A 84 14.32 -8.26 0.35
C ALA A 84 13.57 -9.45 -0.27
N TRP A 85 14.13 -10.65 -0.20
CA TRP A 85 13.56 -11.85 -0.82
C TRP A 85 13.79 -13.10 0.03
N ASN A 86 13.18 -14.21 -0.39
CA ASN A 86 13.09 -15.45 0.36
C ASN A 86 14.09 -16.49 -0.18
N SER A 87 15.14 -16.82 0.58
CA SER A 87 16.15 -17.81 0.15
C SER A 87 15.57 -19.19 -0.17
N THR A 88 14.47 -19.59 0.50
CA THR A 88 13.79 -20.88 0.27
C THR A 88 13.02 -20.92 -1.05
N ASN A 89 12.82 -19.77 -1.70
CA ASN A 89 12.28 -19.66 -3.05
C ASN A 89 13.21 -18.80 -3.92
N PRO A 90 14.27 -19.38 -4.52
CA PRO A 90 15.23 -18.64 -5.34
C PRO A 90 14.61 -17.89 -6.53
N LYS A 91 13.48 -18.36 -7.06
CA LYS A 91 12.76 -17.65 -8.13
C LYS A 91 12.20 -16.30 -7.67
N SER A 92 12.10 -16.08 -6.36
CA SER A 92 11.66 -14.80 -5.77
C SER A 92 12.76 -13.72 -5.77
N GLN A 93 14.02 -14.05 -6.08
CA GLN A 93 15.13 -13.09 -6.03
C GLN A 93 14.87 -11.85 -6.89
N LEU A 94 14.36 -12.03 -8.11
CA LEU A 94 14.06 -10.93 -9.05
C LEU A 94 12.55 -10.77 -9.26
N GLY A 95 11.78 -10.90 -8.19
CA GLY A 95 10.33 -10.64 -8.23
C GLY A 95 10.00 -9.16 -8.40
N GLN A 96 8.71 -8.83 -8.27
CA GLN A 96 8.18 -7.55 -8.76
C GLN A 96 8.36 -6.36 -7.82
N TRP A 97 8.56 -6.61 -6.53
CA TRP A 97 8.54 -5.58 -5.48
C TRP A 97 9.95 -5.18 -5.04
N TRP A 98 10.26 -3.90 -5.12
CA TRP A 98 11.56 -3.30 -4.85
C TRP A 98 11.41 -2.00 -4.03
N SER A 99 12.52 -1.49 -3.51
CA SER A 99 12.63 -0.18 -2.86
C SER A 99 13.80 0.62 -3.44
N PHE A 100 13.69 1.95 -3.43
CA PHE A 100 14.82 2.83 -3.73
C PHE A 100 15.80 2.93 -2.57
N GLU A 101 15.30 2.74 -1.34
CA GLU A 101 16.10 2.84 -0.13
C GLU A 101 16.56 1.47 0.34
N LEU A 102 17.78 1.41 0.87
CA LEU A 102 18.29 0.23 1.55
C LEU A 102 17.45 -0.03 2.81
N PRO A 103 16.88 -1.24 3.00
CA PRO A 103 16.15 -1.56 4.22
C PRO A 103 17.01 -1.34 5.47
N SER A 104 16.45 -0.66 6.47
CA SER A 104 17.12 -0.35 7.74
C SER A 104 16.12 -0.33 8.91
N GLY A 105 16.63 -0.47 10.14
CA GLY A 105 15.82 -0.50 11.36
C GLY A 105 15.24 -1.88 11.65
N TYR A 106 14.20 -1.94 12.50
CA TYR A 106 13.63 -3.21 12.94
C TYR A 106 12.92 -3.97 11.81
N THR A 107 13.18 -5.27 11.71
CA THR A 107 12.53 -6.15 10.72
C THR A 107 11.00 -6.12 10.82
N ALA A 108 10.45 -6.00 12.04
CA ALA A 108 9.01 -5.92 12.26
C ALA A 108 8.40 -4.66 11.61
N ASP A 109 9.08 -3.52 11.72
CA ASP A 109 8.65 -2.27 11.09
C ASP A 109 8.78 -2.34 9.58
N TYR A 110 9.87 -2.92 9.06
CA TYR A 110 10.01 -3.13 7.62
C TYR A 110 8.88 -3.99 7.05
N ARG A 111 8.53 -5.10 7.71
CA ARG A 111 7.39 -5.93 7.30
C ARG A 111 6.07 -5.16 7.27
N LYS A 112 5.80 -4.37 8.30
CA LYS A 112 4.59 -3.57 8.40
C LYS A 112 4.54 -2.50 7.30
N ASN A 113 5.66 -1.83 7.07
CA ASN A 113 5.79 -0.72 6.14
C ASN A 113 5.72 -1.12 4.66
N PHE A 114 6.08 -2.36 4.33
CA PHE A 114 6.04 -2.92 2.98
C PHE A 114 5.04 -4.09 2.88
N GLU A 115 4.18 -4.24 3.88
CA GLU A 115 3.09 -5.21 3.97
C GLU A 115 3.52 -6.66 3.66
N ILE A 116 4.74 -7.02 4.12
CA ILE A 116 5.36 -8.32 3.85
C ILE A 116 5.00 -9.33 4.95
N CYS A 117 3.97 -10.12 4.69
CA CYS A 117 3.56 -11.21 5.58
C CYS A 117 4.70 -12.19 5.85
N TYR A 118 4.82 -12.65 7.10
CA TYR A 118 5.86 -13.58 7.52
C TYR A 118 5.80 -14.92 6.76
N GLN A 119 4.62 -15.33 6.30
CA GLN A 119 4.46 -16.53 5.48
C GLN A 119 4.95 -16.34 4.03
N TRP A 120 5.04 -15.11 3.53
CA TRP A 120 5.46 -14.84 2.15
C TRP A 120 6.98 -14.81 2.02
N SER A 121 7.67 -14.23 3.01
CA SER A 121 9.12 -14.12 3.01
C SER A 121 9.68 -14.12 4.43
N PRO A 122 10.75 -14.89 4.70
CA PRO A 122 11.51 -14.79 5.93
C PRO A 122 12.35 -13.51 6.03
N LEU A 123 12.55 -12.78 4.91
CA LEU A 123 13.43 -11.59 4.82
C LEU A 123 14.90 -11.89 5.16
N ASP A 124 15.40 -13.01 4.65
CA ASP A 124 16.73 -13.53 4.95
C ASP A 124 17.79 -13.18 3.90
N LYS A 125 17.37 -12.67 2.73
CA LYS A 125 18.27 -12.22 1.67
C LYS A 125 17.89 -10.83 1.19
N LEU A 126 18.89 -10.09 0.74
CA LEU A 126 18.74 -8.81 0.07
C LEU A 126 19.43 -8.84 -1.29
N ALA A 127 18.74 -8.39 -2.33
CA ALA A 127 19.35 -8.07 -3.61
C ALA A 127 19.54 -6.55 -3.73
N LYS A 128 20.73 -6.12 -4.13
CA LYS A 128 21.03 -4.75 -4.58
C LYS A 128 21.34 -4.82 -6.07
N CYS A 129 20.54 -4.17 -6.90
CA CYS A 129 20.72 -4.19 -8.34
C CYS A 129 20.72 -2.78 -8.91
N THR A 130 21.17 -2.66 -10.15
CA THR A 130 21.04 -1.44 -10.97
C THR A 130 19.85 -1.61 -11.90
N LEU A 131 18.86 -0.74 -11.78
CA LEU A 131 17.77 -0.57 -12.73
C LEU A 131 18.31 0.18 -13.95
N LYS A 132 18.18 -0.41 -15.15
CA LYS A 132 18.64 0.22 -16.38
C LYS A 132 17.80 1.45 -16.73
N ALA A 133 18.45 2.49 -17.25
CA ALA A 133 17.77 3.63 -17.87
C ALA A 133 16.76 3.19 -18.95
N GLY A 134 15.72 3.99 -19.15
CA GLY A 134 14.57 3.68 -20.03
C GLY A 134 13.58 2.66 -19.45
N THR A 135 13.73 2.26 -18.18
CA THR A 135 12.81 1.30 -17.56
C THR A 135 11.60 2.01 -16.95
N LYS A 136 10.41 1.50 -17.28
CA LYS A 136 9.17 1.89 -16.63
C LYS A 136 8.96 1.14 -15.31
N VAL A 137 8.59 1.88 -14.28
CA VAL A 137 8.25 1.36 -12.94
C VAL A 137 6.97 2.03 -12.43
N VAL A 138 6.25 1.35 -11.54
CA VAL A 138 5.18 2.00 -10.77
C VAL A 138 5.71 2.31 -9.38
N VAL A 139 5.60 3.57 -8.97
CA VAL A 139 5.96 4.01 -7.63
C VAL A 139 4.69 4.36 -6.88
N GLY A 140 4.52 3.82 -5.69
CA GLY A 140 3.31 4.05 -4.92
C GLY A 140 3.38 3.59 -3.48
N ASN A 141 2.30 3.80 -2.76
CA ASN A 141 2.21 3.51 -1.33
C ASN A 141 1.45 2.19 -1.10
N GLY A 142 1.80 1.49 -0.02
CA GLY A 142 1.31 0.14 0.26
C GLY A 142 -0.19 0.07 0.55
N GLN A 143 -0.83 -0.95 -0.01
CA GLN A 143 -2.18 -1.39 0.36
C GLN A 143 -2.06 -2.37 1.53
N SER A 144 -3.06 -2.34 2.40
CA SER A 144 -3.20 -3.31 3.49
C SER A 144 -3.04 -4.76 3.01
N ALA A 145 -2.55 -5.63 3.90
CA ALA A 145 -2.36 -7.05 3.64
C ALA A 145 -2.97 -7.89 4.76
N LYS A 146 -3.71 -8.94 4.40
CA LYS A 146 -4.11 -9.98 5.37
C LYS A 146 -3.07 -11.09 5.36
N CYS A 147 -2.35 -11.20 6.48
CA CYS A 147 -1.33 -12.23 6.64
C CYS A 147 -1.90 -13.50 7.28
N SER A 148 -2.79 -13.38 8.25
CA SER A 148 -3.48 -14.51 8.88
C SER A 148 -4.87 -14.08 9.36
N GLU A 149 -5.56 -14.94 10.11
CA GLU A 149 -6.79 -14.56 10.82
C GLU A 149 -6.54 -13.46 11.87
N TYR A 150 -5.36 -13.47 12.50
CA TYR A 150 -5.01 -12.60 13.63
C TYR A 150 -3.97 -11.52 13.29
N LEU A 151 -3.51 -11.47 12.05
CA LEU A 151 -2.52 -10.50 11.59
C LEU A 151 -2.91 -9.93 10.24
N SER A 152 -3.09 -8.61 10.23
CA SER A 152 -3.08 -7.81 9.02
C SER A 152 -2.13 -6.63 9.19
N TYR A 153 -1.56 -6.18 8.08
CA TYR A 153 -0.87 -4.90 8.01
C TYR A 153 -1.83 -3.84 7.45
N PRO A 154 -1.85 -2.62 8.03
CA PRO A 154 -2.64 -1.51 7.51
C PRO A 154 -2.05 -0.99 6.19
N VAL A 155 -2.73 -0.04 5.56
CA VAL A 155 -2.11 0.77 4.48
C VAL A 155 -0.85 1.48 5.01
N SER A 156 0.17 1.58 4.17
CA SER A 156 1.45 2.22 4.49
C SER A 156 1.69 3.45 3.63
N GLU A 157 2.25 4.50 4.22
CA GLU A 157 2.71 5.68 3.49
C GLU A 157 4.07 5.46 2.79
N LYS A 158 4.77 4.35 3.06
CA LYS A 158 6.09 4.09 2.47
C LYS A 158 5.97 3.80 0.98
N GLN A 159 6.87 4.41 0.22
CA GLN A 159 6.95 4.19 -1.22
C GLN A 159 7.59 2.83 -1.53
N GLN A 160 6.94 2.10 -2.43
CA GLN A 160 7.40 0.84 -2.99
C GLN A 160 7.48 0.97 -4.50
N VAL A 161 8.31 0.14 -5.11
CA VAL A 161 8.55 0.13 -6.55
C VAL A 161 8.09 -1.21 -7.11
N PHE A 162 7.16 -1.15 -8.05
CA PHE A 162 6.71 -2.31 -8.81
C PHE A 162 7.38 -2.33 -10.19
N ILE A 163 7.91 -3.50 -10.55
CA ILE A 163 8.52 -3.78 -11.84
C ILE A 163 7.94 -5.10 -12.34
N SER A 164 7.25 -5.09 -13.48
CA SER A 164 6.56 -6.28 -13.99
C SER A 164 7.52 -7.44 -14.27
N GLU A 165 8.63 -7.15 -14.96
CA GLU A 165 9.62 -8.13 -15.42
C GLU A 165 11.05 -7.75 -15.01
N ALA A 166 11.29 -7.64 -13.70
CA ALA A 166 12.56 -7.15 -13.14
C ALA A 166 13.80 -7.87 -13.71
N ALA A 167 13.73 -9.18 -13.93
CA ALA A 167 14.83 -9.98 -14.46
C ALA A 167 15.36 -9.50 -15.83
N SER A 168 14.54 -8.78 -16.62
CA SER A 168 14.93 -8.26 -17.93
C SER A 168 15.50 -6.83 -17.88
N VAL A 169 15.29 -6.12 -16.78
CA VAL A 169 15.57 -4.67 -16.67
C VAL A 169 16.57 -4.31 -15.57
N VAL A 170 16.98 -5.27 -14.74
CA VAL A 170 18.02 -5.07 -13.73
C VAL A 170 19.33 -5.75 -14.11
N GLU A 171 20.43 -5.17 -13.65
CA GLU A 171 21.78 -5.70 -13.85
C GLU A 171 22.68 -5.42 -12.64
N ASN A 172 23.92 -5.91 -12.70
CA ASN A 172 24.95 -5.70 -11.67
C ASN A 172 24.45 -6.07 -10.25
N CYS A 173 23.67 -7.14 -10.16
CA CYS A 173 23.04 -7.57 -8.92
C CYS A 173 24.04 -8.20 -7.95
N GLN A 174 24.02 -7.70 -6.72
CA GLN A 174 24.73 -8.26 -5.57
C GLN A 174 23.74 -8.79 -4.56
N VAL A 175 24.02 -9.97 -3.98
CA VAL A 175 23.15 -10.62 -2.99
C VAL A 175 23.85 -10.62 -1.64
N TYR A 176 23.10 -10.31 -0.60
CA TYR A 176 23.55 -10.26 0.79
C TYR A 176 22.70 -11.19 1.65
N ASP A 177 23.35 -11.74 2.67
CA ASP A 177 22.69 -12.44 3.77
C ASP A 177 22.21 -11.43 4.82
N SER A 178 20.98 -11.63 5.29
CA SER A 178 20.50 -10.93 6.48
C SER A 178 21.19 -11.54 7.70
N VAL A 179 22.02 -10.74 8.36
CA VAL A 179 22.70 -11.15 9.59
C VAL A 179 21.93 -10.56 10.77
N MET A 180 21.44 -11.44 11.66
CA MET A 180 20.80 -10.99 12.89
C MET A 180 21.85 -10.44 13.86
N SER A 181 21.58 -9.25 14.39
CA SER A 181 22.28 -8.65 15.51
C SER A 181 21.27 -8.21 16.56
N TRP A 182 21.62 -8.35 17.83
CA TRP A 182 20.78 -7.90 18.93
C TRP A 182 21.04 -6.42 19.18
N GLU A 183 19.96 -5.64 19.22
CA GLU A 183 19.94 -4.24 19.68
C GLU A 183 19.38 -4.16 21.11
#